data_AF-A0A183GRH8-F1
#
_entry.id   AF-A0A183GRH8-F1
#
_cell.length_a   1.000
_cell.length_b   1.000
_cell.length_c   1.000
_cell.angle_alpha   90.00
_cell.angle_beta   90.00
_cell.angle_gamma   90.00
#
_symmetry.space_group_name_H-M   'P 1'
#
loop_
_entity.id
_entity.type
_entity.pdbx_description
1 polymer ?
#
loop_
_entity_poly.entity_id
_entity_poly.type
_entity_poly.pdbx_seq_one_letter_code
_entity_poly.pdbx_strand_id
1 'polypeptide(L)'
;MHRKGHVCFDAESLRIVLKFTFGKRVDWTDFLCNTKHIIGNTPIENHHVHRSYDQALQMVRKEIEDHVARSRPRKSGPIGYATFEGANPIERDGLRGGIITKVVSNFERLIEVLEDWKTSRAWVIVWPQDSQFKDEIPSKLIKLARAYLEEGVLIITAWPPITSRNHGKWMGLADLWKSFDDAIRNLSSVEQVYITASSTVIDGKLFVEVGAPEAGAQYFSNYVGTACV
;
A
#
# COMPACT_ATOMS: atom_id res chain seq x y z
N MET A 1 57.21 -4.88 16.84
CA MET A 1 56.01 -5.33 16.09
C MET A 1 54.83 -4.43 16.47
N HIS A 2 54.51 -3.44 15.64
CA HIS A 2 53.32 -2.58 15.85
C HIS A 2 52.14 -3.18 15.09
N ARG A 3 51.10 -3.60 15.81
CA ARG A 3 49.79 -3.94 15.22
C ARG A 3 49.13 -2.64 14.77
N LYS A 4 49.08 -2.38 13.47
CA LYS A 4 48.14 -1.39 12.89
C LYS A 4 46.73 -1.91 13.13
N GLY A 5 46.05 -1.36 14.13
CA GLY A 5 44.63 -1.60 14.35
C GLY A 5 43.84 -0.95 13.22
N HIS A 6 43.40 -1.76 12.26
CA HIS A 6 42.49 -1.31 11.21
C HIS A 6 41.09 -1.16 11.79
N VAL A 7 40.63 0.07 12.01
CA VAL A 7 39.24 0.36 12.37
C VAL A 7 38.47 0.57 11.06
N CYS A 8 37.88 -0.50 10.53
CA CYS A 8 36.87 -0.38 9.48
C CYS A 8 35.53 -0.21 10.19
N PHE A 9 34.94 0.99 10.14
CA PHE A 9 33.59 1.19 10.67
C PHE A 9 32.61 0.40 9.80
N ASP A 10 32.09 -0.69 10.35
CA ASP A 10 30.97 -1.40 9.74
C ASP A 10 29.73 -0.48 9.72
N ALA A 11 28.83 -0.72 8.75
CA ALA A 11 27.65 0.14 8.55
C ALA A 11 26.73 0.18 9.79
N GLU A 12 26.77 -0.86 10.63
CA GLU A 12 25.93 -1.00 11.82
C GLU A 12 26.43 -0.09 12.96
N SER A 13 27.75 -0.06 13.19
CA SER A 13 28.41 0.88 14.10
C SER A 13 28.14 2.32 13.70
N LEU A 14 28.22 2.63 12.40
CA LEU A 14 27.95 3.97 11.89
C LEU A 14 26.48 4.37 12.03
N ARG A 15 25.55 3.43 11.81
CA ARG A 15 24.11 3.63 12.02
C ARG A 15 23.80 4.10 13.45
N ILE A 16 24.44 3.49 14.46
CA ILE A 16 24.26 3.85 15.87
C ILE A 16 24.70 5.30 16.13
N VAL A 17 25.84 5.72 15.56
CA VAL A 17 26.36 7.09 15.71
C VAL A 17 25.41 8.10 15.05
N LEU A 18 24.97 7.83 13.82
CA LEU A 18 24.05 8.71 13.08
C LEU A 18 22.70 8.89 13.80
N LYS A 19 22.16 7.84 14.44
CA LYS A 19 20.97 7.96 15.28
C LYS A 19 21.17 8.86 16.50
N PHE A 20 22.31 8.68 17.18
CA PHE A 20 22.62 9.49 18.35
C PHE A 20 22.74 10.98 18.01
N THR A 21 23.33 11.30 16.85
CA THR A 21 23.47 12.69 16.41
C THR A 21 22.16 13.30 15.92
N PHE A 22 21.30 12.53 15.24
CA PHE A 22 19.95 12.97 14.85
C PHE A 22 19.15 13.51 16.04
N GLY A 23 19.12 12.78 17.16
CA GLY A 23 18.36 13.19 18.35
C GLY A 23 18.95 14.36 19.15
N LYS A 24 20.15 14.86 18.80
CA LYS A 24 20.89 15.82 19.63
C LYS A 24 21.35 17.10 18.91
N ARG A 25 21.38 17.14 17.57
CA ARG A 25 21.88 18.31 16.81
C ARG A 25 21.01 18.67 15.62
N VAL A 26 20.65 19.96 15.53
CA VAL A 26 19.82 20.53 14.45
C VAL A 26 20.50 20.39 13.08
N ASP A 27 21.79 20.70 12.97
CA ASP A 27 22.53 20.62 11.71
C ASP A 27 22.61 19.19 11.13
N TRP A 28 22.66 18.19 12.01
CA TRP A 28 22.69 16.78 11.60
C TRP A 28 21.31 16.27 11.19
N THR A 29 20.25 16.82 11.78
CA THR A 29 18.87 16.53 11.37
C THR A 29 18.64 17.01 9.94
N ASP A 30 19.06 18.25 9.65
CA ASP A 30 18.94 18.84 8.31
C ASP A 30 19.77 18.08 7.26
N PHE A 31 21.01 17.71 7.60
CA PHE A 31 21.86 16.87 6.75
C PHE A 31 21.20 15.51 6.45
N LEU A 32 20.70 14.78 7.46
CA LEU A 32 20.09 13.47 7.26
C LEU A 32 18.80 13.52 6.43
N CYS A 33 18.00 14.58 6.59
CA CYS A 33 16.78 14.78 5.81
C CYS A 33 17.06 15.15 4.35
N ASN A 34 18.08 15.98 4.09
CA ASN A 34 18.31 16.57 2.78
C ASN A 34 19.38 15.84 1.94
N THR A 35 20.29 15.08 2.55
CA THR A 35 21.36 14.37 1.82
C THR A 35 20.88 13.00 1.34
N LYS A 36 20.84 12.81 0.01
CA LYS A 36 20.41 11.55 -0.63
C LYS A 36 21.52 10.49 -0.70
N HIS A 37 22.76 10.93 -0.89
CA HIS A 37 23.97 10.10 -0.98
C HIS A 37 25.15 10.87 -0.39
N ILE A 38 26.09 10.16 0.21
CA ILE A 38 27.34 10.75 0.72
C ILE A 38 28.34 10.78 -0.45
N ILE A 39 28.33 11.88 -1.20
CA ILE A 39 29.24 12.06 -2.33
C ILE A 39 30.64 12.39 -1.81
N GLY A 40 31.61 11.55 -2.18
CA GLY A 40 33.02 11.95 -2.31
C GLY A 40 33.80 12.26 -1.03
N ASN A 41 34.24 11.22 -0.31
CA ASN A 41 35.44 11.31 0.52
C ASN A 41 36.66 10.84 -0.28
N THR A 42 37.77 11.57 -0.18
CA THR A 42 39.08 11.11 -0.70
C THR A 42 39.40 9.75 -0.05
N PRO A 43 39.80 8.72 -0.83
CA PRO A 43 40.10 7.41 -0.26
C PRO A 43 41.17 7.53 0.81
N ILE A 44 40.85 7.06 2.02
CA ILE A 44 41.81 6.98 3.12
C ILE A 44 42.53 5.64 2.98
N GLU A 45 43.85 5.67 2.76
CA GLU A 45 44.68 4.47 2.63
C GLU A 45 44.16 3.43 1.60
N ASN A 46 43.71 3.86 0.42
CA ASN A 46 43.16 3.00 -0.66
C ASN A 46 41.84 2.26 -0.33
N HIS A 47 41.14 2.63 0.75
CA HIS A 47 39.86 2.00 1.09
C HIS A 47 38.68 2.91 0.73
N HIS A 48 37.79 2.39 -0.12
CA HIS A 48 36.53 3.06 -0.49
C HIS A 48 35.48 2.81 0.58
N VAL A 49 35.38 3.73 1.55
CA VAL A 49 34.41 3.60 2.65
C VAL A 49 32.98 4.00 2.24
N HIS A 50 32.80 4.54 1.03
CA HIS A 50 31.52 5.07 0.51
C HIS A 50 30.33 4.13 0.71
N ARG A 51 30.51 2.84 0.41
CA ARG A 51 29.42 1.86 0.45
C ARG A 51 28.83 1.69 1.85
N SER A 52 29.68 1.65 2.87
CA SER A 52 29.23 1.50 4.27
C SER A 52 28.51 2.74 4.79
N TYR A 53 28.96 3.93 4.36
CA TYR A 53 28.33 5.21 4.73
C TYR A 53 26.94 5.38 4.10
N ASP A 54 26.82 5.13 2.80
CA ASP A 54 25.53 5.20 2.10
C ASP A 54 24.55 4.15 2.64
N GLN A 55 25.03 2.94 2.91
CA GLN A 55 24.20 1.88 3.50
C GLN A 55 23.70 2.27 4.91
N ALA A 56 24.56 2.81 5.76
CA ALA A 56 24.16 3.28 7.09
C ALA A 56 23.16 4.43 7.02
N LEU A 57 23.37 5.39 6.10
CA LEU A 57 22.45 6.50 5.88
C LEU A 57 21.06 6.01 5.43
N GLN A 58 21.01 5.07 4.48
CA GLN A 58 19.75 4.47 4.04
C GLN A 58 19.04 3.72 5.17
N MET A 59 19.77 2.99 6.01
CA MET A 59 19.19 2.30 7.18
C MET A 59 18.57 3.29 8.18
N VAL A 60 19.26 4.39 8.49
CA VAL A 60 18.75 5.41 9.41
C VAL A 60 17.52 6.11 8.83
N ARG A 61 17.52 6.44 7.54
CA ARG A 61 16.36 7.06 6.87
C ARG A 61 15.14 6.16 6.90
N LYS A 62 15.31 4.88 6.55
CA LYS A 62 14.23 3.89 6.63
C LYS A 62 13.67 3.80 8.05
N GLU A 63 14.52 3.79 9.07
CA GLU A 63 14.06 3.70 10.44
C GLU A 63 13.37 4.97 10.95
N ILE A 64 13.81 6.15 10.50
CA ILE A 64 13.12 7.42 10.75
C ILE A 64 11.74 7.39 10.09
N GLU A 65 11.65 6.97 8.82
CA GLU A 65 10.39 6.80 8.10
C GLU A 65 9.47 5.81 8.83
N ASP A 66 9.98 4.66 9.26
CA ASP A 66 9.25 3.66 10.04
C ASP A 66 8.81 4.21 11.41
N HIS A 67 9.60 5.08 12.04
CA HIS A 67 9.25 5.70 13.32
C HIS A 67 8.18 6.78 13.14
N VAL A 68 8.28 7.60 12.09
CA VAL A 68 7.26 8.59 11.71
C VAL A 68 5.95 7.88 11.36
N ALA A 69 6.01 6.78 10.62
CA ALA A 69 4.86 5.93 10.33
C ALA A 69 4.21 5.38 11.61
N ARG A 70 5.00 4.88 12.56
CA ARG A 70 4.52 4.31 13.83
C ARG A 70 3.98 5.34 14.81
N SER A 71 4.50 6.57 14.77
CA SER A 71 4.10 7.67 15.65
C SER A 71 2.94 8.51 15.09
N ARG A 72 2.51 8.24 13.85
CA ARG A 72 1.39 8.95 13.22
C ARG A 72 0.08 8.64 13.95
N PRO A 73 -0.71 9.66 14.35
CA PRO A 73 -2.01 9.45 14.97
C PRO A 73 -2.90 8.65 14.03
N ARG A 74 -3.35 7.46 14.45
CA ARG A 74 -4.33 6.69 13.69
C ARG A 74 -5.65 7.46 13.73
N LYS A 75 -6.09 7.93 12.56
CA LYS A 75 -7.36 8.65 12.40
C LYS A 75 -8.49 7.85 13.06
N SER A 76 -9.33 8.51 13.84
CA SER A 76 -10.53 7.92 14.42
C SER A 76 -11.69 8.05 13.44
N GLY A 77 -12.60 7.08 13.42
CA GLY A 77 -13.74 7.09 12.49
C GLY A 77 -14.15 5.69 12.05
N PRO A 78 -15.19 5.59 11.21
CA PRO A 78 -15.63 4.33 10.64
C PRO A 78 -14.66 3.82 9.56
N ILE A 79 -14.76 2.55 9.23
CA ILE A 79 -14.17 1.98 8.01
C ILE A 79 -15.18 2.20 6.88
N GLY A 80 -14.75 2.83 5.80
CA GLY A 80 -15.53 2.88 4.57
C GLY A 80 -15.34 1.60 3.78
N TYR A 81 -16.41 0.89 3.46
CA TYR A 81 -16.40 -0.35 2.68
C TYR A 81 -17.17 -0.17 1.37
N ALA A 82 -16.44 0.12 0.29
CA ALA A 82 -17.00 0.28 -1.06
C ALA A 82 -16.99 -1.07 -1.74
N THR A 83 -18.16 -1.55 -2.16
CA THR A 83 -18.31 -2.93 -2.66
C THR A 83 -19.39 -3.08 -3.73
N PHE A 84 -19.50 -4.26 -4.32
CA PHE A 84 -20.41 -4.55 -5.42
C PHE A 84 -21.86 -4.77 -4.93
N GLU A 85 -22.79 -4.90 -5.88
CA GLU A 85 -24.25 -5.01 -5.63
C GLU A 85 -24.67 -6.15 -4.69
N GLY A 86 -23.84 -7.18 -4.51
CA GLY A 86 -24.10 -8.27 -3.57
C GLY A 86 -24.21 -7.80 -2.11
N ALA A 87 -23.70 -6.62 -1.78
CA ALA A 87 -23.76 -6.06 -0.44
C ALA A 87 -24.94 -5.09 -0.19
N ASN A 88 -25.90 -5.01 -1.11
CA ASN A 88 -27.11 -4.19 -0.95
C ASN A 88 -27.80 -4.33 0.44
N PRO A 89 -27.96 -5.55 1.00
CA PRO A 89 -28.52 -5.70 2.35
C PRO A 89 -27.67 -5.01 3.42
N ILE A 90 -26.34 -5.11 3.32
CA ILE A 90 -25.40 -4.55 4.29
C ILE A 90 -25.39 -3.01 4.21
N GLU A 91 -25.50 -2.43 3.02
CA GLU A 91 -25.64 -0.98 2.86
C GLU A 91 -26.93 -0.46 3.51
N ARG A 92 -28.05 -1.18 3.36
CA ARG A 92 -29.35 -0.81 3.96
C ARG A 92 -29.33 -0.85 5.48
N ASP A 93 -28.52 -1.73 6.07
CA ASP A 93 -28.34 -1.83 7.51
C ASP A 93 -27.57 -0.63 8.12
N GLY A 94 -26.99 0.23 7.28
CA GLY A 94 -26.26 1.41 7.70
C GLY A 94 -24.95 1.09 8.42
N LEU A 95 -24.56 1.93 9.39
CA LEU A 95 -23.33 1.73 10.15
C LEU A 95 -23.45 0.50 11.07
N ARG A 96 -22.68 -0.55 10.80
CA ARG A 96 -22.62 -1.78 11.61
C ARG A 96 -21.18 -2.12 11.97
N GLY A 97 -20.90 -2.37 13.24
CA GLY A 97 -19.55 -2.74 13.70
C GLY A 97 -18.46 -1.69 13.43
N GLY A 98 -18.85 -0.42 13.24
CA GLY A 98 -17.92 0.65 12.83
C GLY A 98 -17.59 0.65 11.34
N ILE A 99 -18.35 -0.06 10.51
CA ILE A 99 -18.19 -0.13 9.04
C ILE A 99 -19.38 0.55 8.37
N ILE A 100 -19.11 1.50 7.47
CA ILE A 100 -20.09 2.11 6.57
C ILE A 100 -19.93 1.43 5.21
N THR A 101 -20.96 0.73 4.76
CA THR A 101 -20.96 0.06 3.47
C THR A 101 -21.64 0.93 2.42
N LYS A 102 -21.04 1.03 1.24
CA LYS A 102 -21.65 1.65 0.06
C LYS A 102 -21.52 0.74 -1.15
N VAL A 103 -22.62 0.53 -1.86
CA VAL A 103 -22.58 -0.19 -3.12
C VAL A 103 -22.06 0.74 -4.23
N VAL A 104 -21.03 0.29 -4.92
CA VAL A 104 -20.36 0.97 -6.04
C VAL A 104 -20.51 0.10 -7.29
N SER A 105 -21.36 0.53 -8.22
CA SER A 105 -21.61 -0.18 -9.48
C SER A 105 -20.61 0.19 -10.58
N ASN A 106 -20.02 1.38 -10.50
CA ASN A 106 -19.07 1.92 -11.46
C ASN A 106 -18.01 2.80 -10.76
N PHE A 107 -17.03 3.27 -11.53
CA PHE A 107 -15.94 4.06 -10.96
C PHE A 107 -16.34 5.50 -10.62
N GLU A 108 -17.28 6.11 -11.34
CA GLU A 108 -17.83 7.43 -11.00
C GLU A 108 -18.44 7.41 -9.60
N ARG A 109 -19.26 6.40 -9.31
CA ARG A 109 -19.86 6.20 -8.00
C ARG A 109 -18.82 5.93 -6.91
N LEU A 110 -17.76 5.20 -7.25
CA LEU A 110 -16.64 5.00 -6.32
C LEU A 110 -16.01 6.35 -5.94
N ILE A 111 -15.73 7.23 -6.90
CA ILE A 111 -15.17 8.56 -6.62
C ILE A 111 -16.07 9.36 -5.67
N GLU A 112 -17.37 9.43 -5.96
CA GLU A 112 -18.34 10.13 -5.09
C GLU A 112 -18.30 9.60 -3.65
N VAL A 113 -18.31 8.27 -3.49
CA VAL A 113 -18.27 7.63 -2.17
C VAL A 113 -16.97 7.93 -1.42
N LEU A 114 -15.83 7.90 -2.11
CA LEU A 114 -14.53 8.20 -1.50
C LEU A 114 -14.43 9.68 -1.09
N GLU A 115 -15.01 10.60 -1.87
CA GLU A 115 -15.10 12.02 -1.54
C GLU A 115 -15.97 12.28 -0.30
N ASP A 116 -17.01 11.49 -0.06
CA ASP A 116 -17.84 11.58 1.16
C ASP A 116 -17.13 11.00 2.40
N TRP A 117 -16.21 10.06 2.22
CA TRP A 117 -15.53 9.34 3.30
C TRP A 117 -14.27 10.02 3.86
N LYS A 118 -14.28 11.36 3.92
CA LYS A 118 -13.16 12.14 4.47
C LYS A 118 -12.87 11.86 5.93
N THR A 119 -13.83 11.38 6.72
CA THR A 119 -13.63 11.10 8.16
C THR A 119 -13.34 9.63 8.44
N SER A 120 -13.29 8.78 7.43
CA SER A 120 -13.02 7.36 7.63
C SER A 120 -11.58 7.13 8.11
N ARG A 121 -11.39 6.07 8.90
CA ARG A 121 -10.07 5.63 9.39
C ARG A 121 -9.38 4.63 8.47
N ALA A 122 -10.13 4.08 7.52
CA ALA A 122 -9.64 3.20 6.48
C ALA A 122 -10.65 3.17 5.34
N TRP A 123 -10.15 2.97 4.12
CA TRP A 123 -10.96 2.60 2.97
C TRP A 123 -10.70 1.14 2.64
N VAL A 124 -11.78 0.37 2.45
CA VAL A 124 -11.76 -0.95 1.85
C VAL A 124 -12.51 -0.83 0.52
N ILE A 125 -11.80 -1.06 -0.59
CA ILE A 125 -12.31 -0.86 -1.94
C ILE A 125 -12.34 -2.21 -2.64
N VAL A 126 -13.53 -2.72 -2.95
CA VAL A 126 -13.68 -3.79 -3.93
C VAL A 126 -13.85 -3.14 -5.29
N TRP A 127 -12.99 -3.49 -6.25
CA TRP A 127 -12.99 -2.81 -7.53
C TRP A 127 -14.31 -2.96 -8.29
N PRO A 128 -14.87 -1.86 -8.84
CA PRO A 128 -16.05 -1.92 -9.69
C PRO A 128 -15.82 -2.83 -10.89
N GLN A 129 -16.83 -3.65 -11.19
CA GLN A 129 -16.87 -4.44 -12.41
C GLN A 129 -17.42 -3.59 -13.55
N ASP A 130 -16.81 -2.45 -13.87
CA ASP A 130 -17.21 -1.61 -15.00
C ASP A 130 -16.00 -1.20 -15.84
N SER A 131 -16.03 -1.51 -17.13
CA SER A 131 -14.95 -1.15 -18.06
C SER A 131 -15.16 0.23 -18.67
N GLN A 132 -16.33 0.84 -18.49
CA GLN A 132 -16.66 2.14 -19.05
C GLN A 132 -16.59 3.18 -17.95
N PHE A 133 -15.61 4.06 -18.03
CA PHE A 133 -15.48 5.20 -17.13
C PHE A 133 -14.82 6.35 -17.88
N LYS A 134 -15.06 7.58 -17.44
CA LYS A 134 -14.47 8.77 -18.06
C LYS A 134 -12.95 8.80 -17.89
N ASP A 135 -12.22 9.32 -18.87
CA ASP A 135 -10.75 9.41 -18.88
C ASP A 135 -10.15 10.11 -17.65
N GLU A 136 -10.91 11.02 -17.02
CA GLU A 136 -10.54 11.74 -15.82
C GLU A 136 -10.51 10.89 -14.54
N ILE A 137 -11.20 9.74 -14.52
CA ILE A 137 -11.45 8.95 -13.32
C ILE A 137 -10.17 8.37 -12.72
N PRO A 138 -9.24 7.75 -13.48
CA PRO A 138 -7.95 7.32 -12.94
C PRO A 138 -7.20 8.46 -12.23
N SER A 139 -7.16 9.65 -12.82
CA SER A 139 -6.47 10.80 -12.22
C SER A 139 -7.15 11.24 -10.91
N LYS A 140 -8.49 11.27 -10.88
CA LYS A 140 -9.25 11.61 -9.66
C LYS A 140 -9.02 10.59 -8.54
N LEU A 141 -9.09 9.29 -8.86
CA LEU A 141 -8.87 8.21 -7.91
C LEU A 141 -7.48 8.32 -7.26
N ILE A 142 -6.43 8.49 -8.07
CA ILE A 142 -5.06 8.59 -7.58
C ILE A 142 -4.84 9.85 -6.75
N LYS A 143 -5.46 10.98 -7.12
CA LYS A 143 -5.40 12.22 -6.31
C LYS A 143 -6.06 12.03 -4.94
N LEU A 144 -7.23 11.41 -4.90
CA LEU A 144 -7.94 11.14 -3.64
C LEU A 144 -7.16 10.17 -2.76
N ALA A 145 -6.67 9.07 -3.33
CA ALA A 145 -5.88 8.08 -2.61
C ALA A 145 -4.61 8.71 -2.02
N ARG A 146 -3.90 9.55 -2.80
CA ARG A 146 -2.72 10.28 -2.32
C ARG A 146 -3.05 11.16 -1.12
N ALA A 147 -4.05 12.04 -1.25
CA ALA A 147 -4.45 12.93 -0.16
C ALA A 147 -4.83 12.17 1.11
N TYR A 148 -5.56 11.05 0.95
CA TYR A 148 -5.97 10.21 2.08
C TYR A 148 -4.79 9.48 2.76
N LEU A 149 -3.84 8.99 1.98
CA LEU A 149 -2.60 8.39 2.51
C LEU A 149 -1.70 9.43 3.18
N GLU A 150 -1.64 10.64 2.62
CA GLU A 150 -0.97 11.81 3.20
C GLU A 150 -1.59 12.26 4.52
N GLU A 151 -2.79 11.83 4.87
CA GLU A 151 -3.38 12.01 6.20
C GLU A 151 -3.03 10.88 7.19
N GLY A 152 -2.29 9.86 6.74
CA GLY A 152 -1.87 8.74 7.59
C GLY A 152 -2.87 7.59 7.64
N VAL A 153 -3.81 7.55 6.69
CA VAL A 153 -4.91 6.60 6.69
C VAL A 153 -4.56 5.36 5.87
N LEU A 154 -5.35 4.28 6.03
CA LEU A 154 -5.14 3.00 5.37
C LEU A 154 -6.04 2.84 4.15
N ILE A 155 -5.50 2.26 3.08
CA ILE A 155 -6.26 1.82 1.92
C ILE A 155 -6.07 0.31 1.76
N ILE A 156 -7.18 -0.41 1.67
CA ILE A 156 -7.22 -1.84 1.38
C ILE A 156 -7.97 -2.00 0.06
N THR A 157 -7.38 -2.71 -0.90
CA THR A 157 -8.05 -3.03 -2.16
C THR A 157 -8.26 -4.53 -2.28
N ALA A 158 -9.38 -4.89 -2.89
CA ALA A 158 -9.78 -6.27 -3.13
C ALA A 158 -10.37 -6.39 -4.52
N TRP A 159 -10.17 -7.56 -5.14
CA TRP A 159 -10.84 -7.88 -6.39
C TRP A 159 -12.19 -8.52 -6.09
N PRO A 160 -13.22 -8.27 -6.92
CA PRO A 160 -14.54 -8.82 -6.69
C PRO A 160 -14.53 -10.35 -6.82
N PRO A 161 -15.45 -11.06 -6.11
CA PRO A 161 -15.59 -12.50 -6.23
C PRO A 161 -15.81 -12.95 -7.67
N ILE A 162 -15.13 -14.02 -8.08
CA ILE A 162 -15.31 -14.60 -9.42
C ILE A 162 -16.35 -15.70 -9.40
N THR A 163 -17.25 -15.66 -10.38
CA THR A 163 -18.35 -16.61 -10.59
C THR A 163 -18.38 -17.02 -12.06
N SER A 164 -19.08 -18.11 -12.37
CA SER A 164 -19.34 -18.48 -13.77
C SER A 164 -20.06 -17.38 -14.56
N ARG A 165 -20.86 -16.55 -13.88
CA ARG A 165 -21.65 -15.47 -14.51
C ARG A 165 -20.82 -14.24 -14.87
N ASN A 166 -19.80 -13.91 -14.07
CA ASN A 166 -18.98 -12.72 -14.26
C ASN A 166 -17.56 -13.01 -14.79
N HIS A 167 -17.16 -14.29 -14.95
CA HIS A 167 -15.81 -14.70 -15.36
C HIS A 167 -15.26 -13.90 -16.55
N GLY A 168 -16.01 -13.78 -17.65
CA GLY A 168 -15.53 -13.04 -18.83
C GLY A 168 -15.25 -11.57 -18.55
N LYS A 169 -16.15 -10.90 -17.80
CA LYS A 169 -15.99 -9.50 -17.40
C LYS A 169 -14.83 -9.33 -16.41
N TRP A 170 -14.71 -10.25 -15.47
CA TRP A 170 -13.65 -10.29 -14.47
C TRP A 170 -12.27 -10.40 -15.13
N MET A 171 -12.12 -11.37 -16.04
CA MET A 171 -10.87 -11.58 -16.79
C MET A 171 -10.50 -10.36 -17.63
N GLY A 172 -11.49 -9.70 -18.26
CA GLY A 172 -11.27 -8.50 -19.04
C GLY A 172 -10.89 -7.26 -18.22
N LEU A 173 -11.12 -7.27 -16.90
CA LEU A 173 -10.84 -6.14 -15.99
C LEU A 173 -9.65 -6.39 -15.07
N ALA A 174 -9.16 -7.62 -14.96
CA ALA A 174 -8.05 -7.99 -14.08
C ALA A 174 -6.81 -7.10 -14.25
N ASP A 175 -6.38 -6.88 -15.50
CA ASP A 175 -5.22 -6.02 -15.79
C ASP A 175 -5.46 -4.55 -15.41
N LEU A 176 -6.70 -4.07 -15.58
CA LEU A 176 -7.08 -2.72 -15.16
C LEU A 176 -6.99 -2.60 -13.63
N TRP A 177 -7.61 -3.52 -12.88
CA TRP A 177 -7.57 -3.50 -11.42
C TRP A 177 -6.15 -3.61 -10.89
N LYS A 178 -5.33 -4.48 -11.50
CA LYS A 178 -3.90 -4.58 -11.20
C LYS A 178 -3.18 -3.25 -11.41
N SER A 179 -3.47 -2.53 -12.50
CA SER A 179 -2.86 -1.23 -12.75
C SER A 179 -3.24 -0.18 -11.69
N PHE A 180 -4.47 -0.22 -11.16
CA PHE A 180 -4.86 0.64 -10.05
C PHE A 180 -4.19 0.24 -8.74
N ASP A 181 -4.12 -1.05 -8.42
CA ASP A 181 -3.43 -1.57 -7.24
C ASP A 181 -1.96 -1.15 -7.26
N ASP A 182 -1.27 -1.31 -8.39
CA ASP A 182 0.12 -0.89 -8.55
C ASP A 182 0.27 0.63 -8.43
N ALA A 183 -0.61 1.40 -9.07
CA ALA A 183 -0.57 2.86 -9.01
C ALA A 183 -0.78 3.37 -7.57
N ILE A 184 -1.73 2.80 -6.81
CA ILE A 184 -2.01 3.19 -5.42
C ILE A 184 -0.89 2.75 -4.49
N ARG A 185 -0.38 1.52 -4.65
CA ARG A 185 0.76 1.01 -3.86
C ARG A 185 1.98 1.91 -4.00
N ASN A 186 2.23 2.44 -5.20
CA ASN A 186 3.33 3.36 -5.47
C ASN A 186 3.14 4.78 -4.88
N LEU A 187 1.99 5.09 -4.26
CA LEU A 187 1.75 6.39 -3.63
C LEU A 187 2.33 6.52 -2.22
N SER A 188 2.57 5.41 -1.52
CA SER A 188 3.13 5.43 -0.16
C SER A 188 4.42 4.61 -0.07
N SER A 189 5.42 5.15 0.61
CA SER A 189 6.64 4.43 1.00
C SER A 189 6.48 3.62 2.28
N VAL A 190 5.31 3.73 2.93
CA VAL A 190 4.97 3.13 4.22
C VAL A 190 3.91 2.05 4.03
N GLU A 191 3.85 1.06 4.92
CA GLU A 191 2.81 0.02 5.00
C GLU A 191 1.41 0.60 5.31
N GLN A 192 0.85 1.39 4.40
CA GLN A 192 -0.51 1.96 4.49
C GLN A 192 -1.46 1.41 3.43
N VAL A 193 -0.92 0.76 2.40
CA VAL A 193 -1.67 0.17 1.29
C VAL A 193 -1.58 -1.34 1.37
N TYR A 194 -2.73 -2.02 1.43
CA TYR A 194 -2.83 -3.48 1.44
C TYR A 194 -3.62 -3.94 0.22
N ILE A 195 -2.96 -4.71 -0.65
CA ILE A 195 -3.59 -5.35 -1.81
C ILE A 195 -3.89 -6.79 -1.41
N THR A 196 -5.17 -7.18 -1.44
CA THR A 196 -5.58 -8.53 -1.01
C THR A 196 -5.76 -9.49 -2.17
N ALA A 197 -5.67 -9.01 -3.41
CA ALA A 197 -5.80 -9.86 -4.58
C ALA A 197 -4.62 -10.83 -4.67
N SER A 198 -4.93 -12.12 -4.81
CA SER A 198 -3.93 -13.20 -4.91
C SER A 198 -4.27 -14.21 -6.00
N SER A 199 -4.89 -13.70 -7.06
CA SER A 199 -5.20 -14.45 -8.26
C SER A 199 -4.08 -14.39 -9.30
N THR A 200 -3.91 -15.46 -10.08
CA THR A 200 -2.94 -15.55 -11.17
C THR A 200 -3.47 -16.45 -12.27
N VAL A 201 -3.19 -16.09 -13.53
CA VAL A 201 -3.56 -16.89 -14.69
C VAL A 201 -2.34 -17.62 -15.22
N ILE A 202 -2.39 -18.95 -15.27
CA ILE A 202 -1.32 -19.82 -15.79
C ILE A 202 -1.95 -20.72 -16.86
N ASP A 203 -1.42 -20.67 -18.09
CA ASP A 203 -1.92 -21.46 -19.23
C ASP A 203 -3.44 -21.33 -19.47
N GLY A 204 -3.96 -20.10 -19.32
CA GLY A 204 -5.38 -19.80 -19.49
C GLY A 204 -6.27 -20.31 -18.34
N LYS A 205 -5.70 -20.90 -17.30
CA LYS A 205 -6.42 -21.31 -16.08
C LYS A 205 -6.21 -20.29 -14.97
N LEU A 206 -7.30 -19.91 -14.32
CA LEU A 206 -7.27 -19.01 -13.17
C LEU A 206 -6.98 -19.82 -11.90
N PHE A 207 -5.98 -19.38 -11.16
CA PHE A 207 -5.64 -19.85 -9.81
C PHE A 207 -5.94 -18.72 -8.84
N VAL A 208 -6.60 -19.05 -7.74
CA VAL A 208 -6.95 -18.11 -6.66
C VAL A 208 -6.55 -18.76 -5.35
N GLU A 209 -5.84 -18.02 -4.51
CA GLU A 209 -5.46 -18.50 -3.17
C GLU A 209 -6.71 -18.76 -2.32
N VAL A 210 -6.66 -19.82 -1.51
CA VAL A 210 -7.73 -20.13 -0.57
C VAL A 210 -7.84 -19.02 0.46
N GLY A 211 -9.05 -18.47 0.62
CA GLY A 211 -9.31 -17.36 1.55
C GLY A 211 -9.18 -15.97 0.92
N ALA A 212 -8.73 -15.86 -0.33
CA ALA A 212 -8.74 -14.61 -1.06
C ALA A 212 -10.18 -14.13 -1.30
N PRO A 213 -10.45 -12.80 -1.32
CA PRO A 213 -11.77 -12.27 -1.62
C PRO A 213 -12.36 -12.78 -2.93
N GLU A 214 -11.51 -13.03 -3.93
CA GLU A 214 -11.90 -13.54 -5.25
C GLU A 214 -12.54 -14.94 -5.16
N ALA A 215 -12.10 -15.77 -4.22
CA ALA A 215 -12.67 -17.09 -3.92
C ALA A 215 -13.94 -17.02 -3.06
N GLY A 216 -14.29 -15.83 -2.55
CA GLY A 216 -15.43 -15.61 -1.66
C GLY A 216 -16.81 -15.84 -2.30
N ALA A 217 -16.88 -16.14 -3.60
CA ALA A 217 -18.12 -16.35 -4.34
C ALA A 217 -19.04 -17.41 -3.72
N GLN A 218 -18.46 -18.40 -3.03
CA GLN A 218 -19.17 -19.45 -2.29
C GLN A 218 -20.09 -18.90 -1.17
N TYR A 219 -19.82 -17.70 -0.68
CA TYR A 219 -20.64 -17.02 0.33
C TYR A 219 -21.78 -16.19 -0.30
N PHE A 220 -21.79 -16.01 -1.62
CA PHE A 220 -22.72 -15.12 -2.33
C PHE A 220 -23.53 -15.80 -3.45
N SER A 221 -23.16 -17.00 -3.89
CA SER A 221 -23.88 -17.76 -4.93
C SER A 221 -23.49 -19.26 -4.93
N ASN A 222 -24.36 -20.11 -5.51
CA ASN A 222 -24.08 -21.55 -5.70
C ASN A 222 -22.79 -21.75 -6.52
N TYR A 223 -21.72 -22.14 -5.83
CA TYR A 223 -20.36 -22.30 -6.33
C TYR A 223 -20.23 -23.40 -7.41
N VAL A 224 -19.47 -23.14 -8.48
CA VAL A 224 -19.08 -24.11 -9.53
C VAL A 224 -17.55 -24.14 -9.73
N GLY A 225 -16.78 -23.66 -8.75
CA GLY A 225 -15.34 -23.82 -8.76
C GLY A 225 -14.95 -25.16 -8.14
N THR A 226 -13.91 -25.80 -8.66
CA THR A 226 -13.26 -26.90 -7.94
C THR A 226 -12.14 -26.26 -7.12
N ALA A 227 -12.28 -26.24 -5.79
CA ALA A 227 -11.16 -25.85 -4.93
C ALA A 227 -10.04 -26.88 -5.11
N CYS A 228 -8.83 -26.45 -5.44
CA CYS A 228 -7.66 -27.30 -5.33
C CYS A 228 -7.40 -27.58 -3.84
N VAL A 229 -7.45 -28.86 -3.48
CA VAL A 229 -7.02 -29.40 -2.19
C VAL A 229 -5.50 -29.56 -2.20
#